data_AF-A0A820LAB7-F1
#
_entry.id   AF-A0A820LAB7-F1
#
_cell.length_a   1.000
_cell.length_b   1.000
_cell.length_c   1.000
_cell.angle_alpha   90.00
_cell.angle_beta   90.00
_cell.angle_gamma   90.00
#
_symmetry.space_group_name_H-M   'P 1'
#
loop_
_entity.id
_entity.type
_entity.pdbx_description
1 polymer ?
#
loop_
_entity_poly.entity_id
_entity_poly.type
_entity_poly.pdbx_seq_one_letter_code
_entity_poly.pdbx_strand_id
1 'polypeptide(L)'
;DRFQTAAQLTRVWRNECLRVLYDRLIDAQDRKFIDEKLQSLVEDQAVLKSHSEVIFRQPSLFGDYRTALDVGEAQIYEDIVDYDAARPIFEEILQEYNEQFTRMNLVLFEDAIEHLTRIYRVIRMDKGNALLVGVGGSGKASCKIFHNELHMLLNVLL
;
A
#
# COMPACT_ATOMS: atom_id res chain seq x y z
N ASP A 1 -12.84 13.45 -9.69
CA ASP A 1 -12.21 13.34 -8.36
C ASP A 1 -12.83 12.25 -7.50
N ARG A 2 -11.99 11.34 -6.99
CA ARG A 2 -12.38 10.22 -6.10
C ARG A 2 -12.49 10.64 -4.62
N PHE A 3 -11.79 11.72 -4.22
CA PHE A 3 -11.82 12.25 -2.86
C PHE A 3 -12.63 13.54 -2.85
N GLN A 4 -13.88 13.47 -2.40
CA GLN A 4 -14.84 14.57 -2.48
C GLN A 4 -15.09 15.24 -1.12
N THR A 5 -14.75 14.56 -0.03
CA THR A 5 -14.92 15.09 1.33
C THR A 5 -13.59 15.44 1.98
N ALA A 6 -13.61 16.40 2.91
CA ALA A 6 -12.44 16.74 3.71
C ALA A 6 -11.89 15.52 4.47
N ALA A 7 -12.76 14.61 4.93
CA ALA A 7 -12.37 13.37 5.60
C ALA A 7 -11.62 12.42 4.66
N GLN A 8 -12.11 12.23 3.43
CA GLN A 8 -11.43 11.42 2.41
C GLN A 8 -10.07 12.02 2.03
N LEU A 9 -10.00 13.34 1.85
CA LEU A 9 -8.75 14.03 1.54
C LEU A 9 -7.74 13.93 2.70
N THR A 10 -8.22 14.04 3.94
CA THR A 10 -7.38 13.88 5.13
C THR A 10 -6.90 12.45 5.29
N ARG A 11 -7.72 11.46 4.95
CA ARG A 11 -7.35 10.04 4.96
C ARG A 11 -6.22 9.75 3.98
N VAL A 12 -6.31 10.22 2.73
CA VAL A 12 -5.24 10.03 1.75
C VAL A 12 -3.98 10.81 2.14
N TRP A 13 -4.12 12.03 2.66
CA TRP A 13 -3.00 12.79 3.23
C TRP A 13 -2.29 12.02 4.35
N ARG A 14 -3.04 11.46 5.30
CA ARG A 14 -2.51 10.61 6.37
C ARG A 14 -1.75 9.43 5.78
N ASN A 15 -2.33 8.72 4.81
CA ASN A 15 -1.65 7.61 4.14
C ASN A 15 -0.31 8.05 3.54
N GLU A 16 -0.26 9.16 2.81
CA GLU A 16 0.99 9.66 2.22
C GLU A 16 2.03 10.04 3.29
N CYS A 17 1.62 10.68 4.39
CA CYS A 17 2.51 10.95 5.51
C CYS A 17 3.12 9.66 6.09
N LEU A 18 2.31 8.61 6.24
CA LEU A 18 2.79 7.31 6.71
C LEU A 18 3.78 6.69 5.71
N ARG A 19 3.51 6.74 4.40
CA ARG A 19 4.44 6.21 3.39
C ARG A 19 5.77 6.94 3.32
N VAL A 20 5.79 8.25 3.61
CA VAL A 20 7.02 9.05 3.59
C VAL A 20 7.83 8.91 4.88
N LEU A 21 7.15 8.91 6.03
CA LEU A 21 7.78 8.93 7.35
C LEU A 21 7.84 7.54 7.97
N TYR A 22 6.67 6.91 8.13
CA TYR A 22 6.50 5.68 8.90
C TYR A 22 7.28 4.49 8.33
N ASP A 23 7.29 4.35 7.00
CA ASP A 23 8.03 3.28 6.32
C ASP A 23 9.56 3.37 6.54
N ARG A 24 10.08 4.51 7.03
CA ARG A 24 11.51 4.70 7.35
C ARG A 24 11.84 4.51 8.84
N LEU A 25 10.83 4.38 9.70
CA LEU A 25 10.99 4.27 11.15
C LEU A 25 11.15 2.81 11.56
N ILE A 26 12.21 2.53 12.33
CA ILE A 26 12.48 1.20 12.89
C ILE A 26 12.07 1.08 14.36
N ASP A 27 11.99 2.20 15.07
CA ASP A 27 11.67 2.23 16.50
C ASP A 27 10.17 2.41 16.74
N ALA A 28 9.63 1.68 17.73
CA ALA A 28 8.22 1.72 18.06
C ALA A 28 7.80 3.06 18.71
N GLN A 29 8.70 3.73 19.43
CA GLN A 29 8.44 5.03 20.04
C GLN A 29 8.31 6.11 18.96
N ASP A 30 9.19 6.11 17.95
CA ASP A 30 9.10 7.04 16.82
C ASP A 30 7.79 6.86 16.04
N ARG A 31 7.41 5.60 15.79
CA ARG A 31 6.13 5.28 15.14
C ARG A 31 4.94 5.81 15.93
N LYS A 32 4.93 5.55 17.24
CA LYS A 32 3.90 6.04 18.15
C LYS A 32 3.85 7.57 18.18
N PHE A 33 5.00 8.24 18.17
CA PHE A 33 5.08 9.70 18.12
C PHE A 33 4.43 10.26 16.84
N ILE A 34 4.67 9.64 15.68
CA ILE A 34 4.02 10.03 14.42
C ILE A 34 2.50 9.80 14.50
N ASP A 35 2.06 8.66 15.02
CA ASP A 35 0.63 8.37 15.16
C ASP A 35 -0.07 9.40 16.07
N GLU A 36 0.50 9.68 17.24
CA GLU A 36 -0.02 10.70 18.17
C GLU A 36 -0.01 12.11 17.55
N LYS A 37 1.04 12.44 16.79
CA LYS A 37 1.13 13.75 16.13
C LYS A 37 0.07 13.91 15.05
N LEU A 38 -0.14 12.89 14.22
CA LEU A 38 -1.19 12.89 13.19
C LEU A 38 -2.58 12.95 13.82
N GLN A 39 -2.79 12.22 14.93
CA GLN A 39 -4.03 12.27 15.68
C GLN A 39 -4.33 13.67 16.22
N SER A 40 -3.36 14.31 16.88
CA SER A 40 -3.51 15.68 17.40
C SER A 40 -3.87 16.68 16.28
N LEU A 41 -3.23 16.60 15.11
CA LEU A 41 -3.52 17.49 13.99
C LEU A 41 -4.96 17.37 13.49
N VAL A 42 -5.52 16.15 13.51
CA VAL A 42 -6.92 15.90 13.12
C VAL A 42 -7.88 16.36 14.21
N GLU A 43 -7.55 16.14 15.48
CA GLU A 43 -8.39 16.51 16.62
C GLU A 43 -8.46 18.02 16.87
N ASP A 44 -7.41 18.76 16.51
CA ASP A 44 -7.36 20.23 16.60
C ASP A 44 -8.36 20.91 15.64
N GLN A 45 -8.84 20.19 14.62
CA GLN A 45 -9.79 20.68 13.63
C GLN A 45 -11.18 20.07 13.88
N ALA A 46 -12.12 20.87 14.40
CA ALA A 46 -13.45 20.40 14.80
C ALA A 46 -14.21 19.62 13.70
N VAL A 47 -14.07 20.04 12.44
CA VAL A 47 -14.70 19.38 11.27
C VAL A 47 -14.08 18.01 10.97
N LEU A 48 -12.76 17.86 11.18
CA LEU A 48 -12.07 16.59 10.95
C LEU A 48 -12.23 15.63 12.13
N LYS A 49 -12.26 16.18 13.35
CA LYS A 49 -12.50 15.43 14.59
C LYS A 49 -13.80 14.63 14.53
N SER A 50 -14.87 15.17 13.95
CA SER A 50 -16.15 14.45 13.81
C SER A 50 -16.10 13.31 12.79
N HIS A 51 -15.03 13.19 12.01
CA HIS A 51 -14.81 12.15 11.00
C HIS A 51 -13.57 11.30 11.29
N SER A 52 -13.09 11.28 12.55
CA SER A 52 -11.89 10.55 12.96
C SER A 52 -11.96 9.06 12.58
N GLU A 53 -13.13 8.42 12.72
CA GLU A 53 -13.33 7.01 12.36
C GLU A 53 -13.00 6.74 10.88
N VAL A 54 -13.38 7.64 9.97
CA VAL A 54 -13.09 7.51 8.53
C VAL A 54 -11.61 7.76 8.27
N ILE A 55 -11.04 8.80 8.88
CA ILE A 55 -9.64 9.21 8.67
C ILE A 55 -8.67 8.12 9.16
N PHE A 56 -8.95 7.52 10.31
CA PHE A 56 -8.07 6.55 10.99
C PHE A 56 -8.45 5.09 10.74
N ARG A 57 -9.48 4.79 9.94
CA ARG A 57 -9.87 3.42 9.57
C ARG A 57 -8.66 2.61 9.07
N GLN A 58 -8.54 1.37 9.54
CA GLN A 58 -7.53 0.42 9.07
C GLN A 58 -8.20 -0.75 8.33
N PRO A 59 -7.51 -1.39 7.37
CA PRO A 59 -6.19 -1.01 6.85
C PRO A 59 -6.24 0.27 6.01
N SER A 60 -5.07 0.89 5.77
CA SER A 60 -4.92 2.05 4.88
C SER A 60 -4.28 1.61 3.57
N LEU A 61 -5.11 1.07 2.68
CA LEU A 61 -4.71 0.56 1.37
C LEU A 61 -5.06 1.58 0.29
N PHE A 62 -4.07 2.25 -0.25
CA PHE A 62 -4.23 3.19 -1.35
C PHE A 62 -3.36 2.79 -2.54
N GLY A 63 -3.92 2.85 -3.73
CA GLY A 63 -3.23 2.48 -4.96
C GLY A 63 -4.07 2.74 -6.20
N ASP A 64 -3.44 2.65 -7.36
CA ASP A 64 -4.08 2.72 -8.68
C ASP A 64 -4.13 1.36 -9.39
N TYR A 65 -4.04 0.26 -8.62
CA TYR A 65 -3.94 -1.11 -9.15
C TYR A 65 -5.30 -1.79 -9.42
N ARG A 66 -6.44 -1.12 -9.18
CA ARG A 66 -7.77 -1.73 -9.41
C ARG A 66 -8.01 -2.10 -10.88
N THR A 67 -7.59 -1.22 -11.78
CA THR A 67 -7.75 -1.37 -13.24
C THR A 67 -6.39 -1.62 -13.89
N ALA A 68 -5.46 -2.23 -13.15
CA ALA A 68 -4.08 -2.34 -13.60
C ALA A 68 -3.93 -3.23 -14.84
N LEU A 69 -4.81 -4.23 -14.98
CA LEU A 69 -4.87 -5.17 -16.09
C LEU A 69 -5.80 -4.70 -17.22
N ASP A 70 -6.61 -3.67 -16.99
CA ASP A 70 -7.57 -3.18 -17.97
C ASP A 70 -6.88 -2.29 -19.01
N VAL A 71 -6.66 -2.87 -20.20
CA VAL A 71 -5.98 -2.15 -21.29
C VAL A 71 -6.81 -0.96 -21.75
N GLY A 72 -6.23 0.25 -21.64
CA GLY A 72 -6.84 1.49 -22.10
C GLY A 72 -7.69 2.22 -21.05
N GLU A 73 -7.87 1.63 -19.86
CA GLU A 73 -8.48 2.30 -18.72
C GLU A 73 -7.44 3.14 -17.97
N ALA A 74 -7.89 4.29 -17.45
CA ALA A 74 -7.03 5.13 -16.64
C ALA A 74 -6.82 4.49 -15.26
N GLN A 75 -5.57 4.24 -14.88
CA GLN A 75 -5.21 3.84 -13.52
C GLN A 75 -5.42 5.03 -12.59
N ILE A 76 -6.41 4.94 -11.70
CA ILE A 76 -6.81 6.03 -10.80
C ILE A 76 -6.42 5.67 -9.36
N TYR A 77 -5.68 6.58 -8.70
CA TYR A 77 -5.33 6.41 -7.29
C TYR A 77 -6.56 6.54 -6.39
N GLU A 78 -6.85 5.50 -5.60
CA GLU A 78 -8.05 5.42 -4.76
C GLU A 78 -7.82 4.66 -3.44
N ASP A 79 -8.79 4.76 -2.52
CA ASP A 79 -8.85 3.93 -1.30
C ASP A 79 -9.43 2.56 -1.67
N ILE A 80 -8.64 1.51 -1.51
CA ILE A 80 -9.03 0.11 -1.80
C ILE A 80 -9.85 -0.49 -0.65
N VAL A 81 -10.13 0.29 0.40
CA VAL A 81 -11.05 -0.02 1.50
C VAL A 81 -10.49 -1.05 2.48
N ASP A 82 -10.29 -2.28 2.05
CA ASP A 82 -9.91 -3.41 2.90
C ASP A 82 -9.18 -4.53 2.13
N TYR A 83 -8.78 -5.57 2.86
CA TYR A 83 -8.07 -6.71 2.29
C TYR A 83 -8.95 -7.59 1.39
N ASP A 84 -10.25 -7.63 1.62
CA ASP A 84 -11.18 -8.44 0.81
C ASP A 84 -11.39 -7.80 -0.56
N ALA A 85 -11.30 -6.48 -0.66
CA ALA A 85 -11.27 -5.75 -1.92
C ALA A 85 -9.90 -5.82 -2.62
N ALA A 86 -8.79 -5.80 -1.87
CA ALA A 86 -7.44 -5.79 -2.44
C ALA A 86 -6.96 -7.17 -2.92
N ARG A 87 -7.30 -8.23 -2.18
CA ARG A 87 -6.81 -9.60 -2.43
C ARG A 87 -7.17 -10.13 -3.82
N PRO A 88 -8.43 -10.07 -4.29
CA PRO A 88 -8.80 -10.60 -5.61
C PRO A 88 -8.03 -9.91 -6.74
N ILE A 89 -7.76 -8.61 -6.61
CA ILE A 89 -7.02 -7.84 -7.60
C ILE A 89 -5.57 -8.36 -7.70
N PHE A 90 -4.90 -8.56 -6.57
CA PHE A 90 -3.54 -9.12 -6.58
C PHE A 90 -3.50 -10.60 -6.96
N GLU A 91 -4.55 -11.37 -6.68
CA GLU A 91 -4.68 -12.75 -7.16
C GLU A 91 -4.78 -12.80 -8.69
N GLU A 92 -5.54 -11.90 -9.29
CA GLU A 92 -5.66 -11.76 -10.75
C GLU A 92 -4.32 -11.35 -11.38
N ILE A 93 -3.63 -10.36 -10.80
CA ILE A 93 -2.29 -9.94 -11.25
C ILE A 93 -1.28 -11.10 -11.15
N LEU A 94 -1.32 -11.88 -10.06
CA LEU A 94 -0.47 -13.05 -9.88
C LEU A 94 -0.80 -14.15 -10.90
N GLN A 95 -2.09 -14.32 -11.23
CA GLN A 95 -2.50 -15.27 -12.26
C GLN A 95 -1.93 -14.86 -13.62
N GLU A 96 -2.12 -13.60 -14.03
CA GLU A 96 -1.59 -13.08 -15.30
C GLU A 96 -0.07 -13.27 -15.38
N TYR A 97 0.64 -12.96 -14.30
CA TYR A 97 2.08 -13.23 -14.21
C TYR A 97 2.42 -14.71 -14.44
N ASN A 98 1.68 -15.61 -13.79
CA ASN A 98 1.93 -17.05 -13.86
C ASN A 98 1.61 -17.67 -15.23
N GLU A 99 0.75 -17.02 -16.02
CA GLU A 99 0.44 -17.42 -17.40
C GLU A 99 1.55 -17.02 -18.37
N GLN A 100 2.20 -15.88 -18.14
CA GLN A 100 3.23 -15.33 -19.04
C GLN A 100 4.68 -15.69 -18.64
N PHE A 101 4.95 -15.93 -17.37
CA PHE A 101 6.30 -16.04 -16.81
C PHE A 101 6.53 -17.33 -15.99
N THR A 102 7.67 -17.40 -15.31
CA THR A 102 7.98 -18.55 -14.44
C THR A 102 7.04 -18.55 -13.23
N ARG A 103 6.24 -19.62 -13.12
CA ARG A 103 5.23 -19.77 -12.09
C ARG A 103 5.77 -19.55 -10.68
N MET A 104 5.00 -18.79 -9.91
CA MET A 104 5.27 -18.36 -8.56
C MET A 104 4.10 -18.74 -7.66
N ASN A 105 4.40 -19.47 -6.58
CA ASN A 105 3.41 -19.86 -5.58
C ASN A 105 3.47 -18.87 -4.42
N LEU A 106 2.89 -17.69 -4.61
CA LEU A 106 2.77 -16.66 -3.58
C LEU A 106 1.44 -16.83 -2.84
N VAL A 107 1.47 -16.76 -1.51
CA VAL A 107 0.26 -16.73 -0.67
C VAL A 107 0.04 -15.29 -0.22
N LEU A 108 -1.08 -14.69 -0.60
CA LEU A 108 -1.37 -13.27 -0.42
C LEU A 108 -2.06 -12.99 0.92
N PHE A 109 -1.38 -13.18 2.05
CA PHE A 109 -1.90 -12.76 3.36
C PHE A 109 -1.85 -11.23 3.53
N GLU A 110 -2.42 -10.69 4.61
CA GLU A 110 -2.57 -9.24 4.82
C GLU A 110 -1.25 -8.48 4.69
N ASP A 111 -0.17 -8.93 5.35
CA ASP A 111 1.13 -8.27 5.24
C ASP A 111 1.69 -8.31 3.80
N ALA A 112 1.47 -9.40 3.04
CA ALA A 112 1.89 -9.49 1.65
C ALA A 112 1.16 -8.47 0.78
N ILE A 113 -0.15 -8.27 1.01
CA ILE A 113 -0.93 -7.23 0.34
C ILE A 113 -0.39 -5.85 0.72
N GLU A 114 -0.10 -5.59 1.99
CA GLU A 114 0.50 -4.32 2.40
C GLU A 114 1.85 -4.07 1.73
N HIS A 115 2.71 -5.09 1.65
CA HIS A 115 4.00 -4.99 0.97
C HIS A 115 3.86 -4.72 -0.51
N LEU A 116 2.96 -5.45 -1.19
CA LEU A 116 2.65 -5.23 -2.61
C LEU A 116 2.16 -3.80 -2.84
N THR A 117 1.23 -3.29 -2.04
CA THR A 117 0.76 -1.91 -2.12
C THR A 117 1.90 -0.90 -1.96
N ARG A 118 2.81 -1.11 -1.01
CA ARG A 118 3.97 -0.23 -0.78
C ARG A 118 4.98 -0.28 -1.93
N ILE A 119 5.36 -1.47 -2.37
CA ILE A 119 6.32 -1.69 -3.44
C ILE A 119 5.78 -1.11 -4.75
N TYR A 120 4.53 -1.44 -5.08
CA TYR A 120 3.84 -0.93 -6.26
C TYR A 120 3.83 0.61 -6.28
N ARG A 121 3.49 1.25 -5.15
CA ARG A 121 3.55 2.72 -5.03
C ARG A 121 4.96 3.25 -5.34
N VAL A 122 6.02 2.65 -4.81
CA VAL A 122 7.39 3.12 -5.07
C VAL A 122 7.78 2.97 -6.54
N ILE A 123 7.41 1.85 -7.18
CA ILE A 123 7.68 1.59 -8.60
C ILE A 123 6.97 2.58 -9.51
N ARG A 124 5.75 2.99 -9.14
CA ARG A 124 4.93 3.96 -9.90
C ARG A 124 5.43 5.40 -9.80
N MET A 125 6.28 5.74 -8.82
CA MET A 125 6.83 7.08 -8.69
C MET A 125 7.96 7.31 -9.70
N ASP A 126 7.97 8.45 -10.38
CA ASP A 126 9.11 8.85 -11.21
C ASP A 126 10.38 8.87 -10.36
N LYS A 127 11.41 8.15 -10.82
CA LYS A 127 12.69 7.95 -10.11
C LYS A 127 12.53 7.33 -8.72
N GLY A 128 11.46 6.56 -8.51
CA GLY A 128 11.26 5.76 -7.31
C GLY A 128 12.33 4.68 -7.17
N ASN A 129 12.89 4.57 -5.97
CA ASN A 129 13.86 3.54 -5.62
C ASN A 129 13.43 2.91 -4.30
N ALA A 130 13.42 1.58 -4.24
CA ALA A 130 13.10 0.82 -3.03
C ALA A 130 14.35 0.08 -2.55
N LEU A 131 14.66 0.19 -1.25
CA LEU A 131 15.60 -0.70 -0.57
C LEU A 131 14.81 -1.61 0.36
N LEU A 132 14.79 -2.90 0.04
CA LEU A 132 14.10 -3.91 0.83
C LEU A 132 15.05 -4.43 1.90
N VAL A 133 14.76 -4.12 3.16
CA VAL A 133 15.57 -4.53 4.32
C VAL A 133 14.78 -5.51 5.18
N GLY A 134 15.36 -6.66 5.47
CA GLY A 134 14.80 -7.66 6.38
C GLY A 134 15.90 -8.29 7.24
N VAL A 135 15.60 -8.57 8.50
CA VAL A 135 16.53 -9.25 9.40
C VAL A 135 16.74 -10.70 8.94
N GLY A 136 18.00 -11.07 8.72
CA GLY A 136 18.39 -12.44 8.39
C GLY A 136 18.07 -13.39 9.53
N GLY A 137 16.98 -14.13 9.42
CA GLY A 137 16.51 -15.08 10.45
C GLY A 137 15.03 -15.43 10.36
N SER A 138 14.21 -14.52 9.80
CA SER A 138 12.78 -14.79 9.49
C SER A 138 12.57 -15.59 8.20
N GLY A 139 13.65 -15.95 7.50
CA GLY A 139 13.69 -17.00 6.48
C GLY A 139 13.98 -16.51 5.06
N LYS A 140 14.64 -17.37 4.28
CA LYS A 140 14.78 -17.29 2.81
C LYS A 140 13.42 -17.10 2.12
N ALA A 141 12.31 -17.39 2.81
CA ALA A 141 10.94 -17.18 2.37
C ALA A 141 10.59 -15.70 2.25
N SER A 142 10.82 -14.85 3.25
CA SER A 142 10.44 -13.42 3.19
C SER A 142 11.20 -12.67 2.09
N CYS A 143 12.51 -12.87 1.96
CA CYS A 143 13.29 -12.24 0.88
C CYS A 143 12.89 -12.78 -0.51
N LYS A 144 12.57 -14.07 -0.62
CA LYS A 144 11.98 -14.63 -1.85
C LYS A 144 10.62 -14.02 -2.14
N ILE A 145 9.77 -13.85 -1.12
CA ILE A 145 8.45 -13.23 -1.23
C ILE A 145 8.59 -11.81 -1.76
N PHE A 146 9.44 -10.96 -1.17
CA PHE A 146 9.64 -9.60 -1.66
C PHE A 146 10.24 -9.52 -3.07
N HIS A 147 11.21 -10.38 -3.38
CA HIS A 147 11.76 -10.48 -4.74
C HIS A 147 10.69 -10.88 -5.75
N ASN A 148 9.87 -11.85 -5.37
CA ASN A 148 8.76 -12.38 -6.14
C ASN A 148 7.67 -11.33 -6.36
N GLU A 149 7.27 -10.61 -5.32
CA GLU A 149 6.34 -9.48 -5.35
C GLU A 149 6.84 -8.39 -6.31
N LEU A 150 8.11 -7.97 -6.17
CA LEU A 150 8.74 -6.98 -7.06
C LEU A 150 8.76 -7.48 -8.51
N HIS A 151 9.17 -8.73 -8.74
CA HIS A 151 9.25 -9.31 -10.08
C HIS A 151 7.87 -9.43 -10.73
N MET A 152 6.85 -9.83 -9.97
CA MET A 152 5.47 -9.88 -10.43
C MET A 152 4.98 -8.50 -10.86
N LEU A 153 5.14 -7.49 -10.00
CA LEU A 153 4.69 -6.12 -10.29
C LEU A 153 5.41 -5.50 -11.49
N LEU A 154 6.73 -5.70 -11.60
CA LEU A 154 7.53 -5.15 -12.71
C LEU A 154 7.22 -5.77 -14.07
N ASN A 155 6.79 -7.03 -14.13
CA ASN A 155 6.56 -7.72 -15.41
C ASN A 155 5.10 -7.66 -15.89
N VAL A 156 4.15 -7.34 -15.00
CA VAL A 156 2.71 -7.28 -15.36
C VAL A 156 2.20 -5.84 -15.39
N LEU A 157 2.69 -4.96 -14.50
CA LEU A 157 2.09 -3.63 -14.29
C LEU A 157 2.92 -2.48 -14.87
N LEU A 158 4.11 -2.76 -15.41
CA LEU A 158 4.97 -1.83 -16.15
C LEU A 158 5.29 -2.39 -17.53
#